data_AF-S9QUY5-F1
#
_entry.id   AF-S9QUY5-F1
#
_cell.length_a   1.000
_cell.length_b   1.000
_cell.length_c   1.000
_cell.angle_alpha   90.00
_cell.angle_beta   90.00
_cell.angle_gamma   90.00
#
_symmetry.space_group_name_H-M   'P 1'
#
loop_
_entity.id
_entity.type
_entity.pdbx_description
1 polymer ?
#
loop_
_entity_poly.entity_id
_entity_poly.type
_entity_poly.pdbx_seq_one_letter_code
_entity_poly.pdbx_strand_id
1 'polypeptide(L)'
;MERALPGLRLGWTTSEKEDLISLPHRDEWVASNKAGGGFPFLCNDDDAHLVTISGWENPNGLAADGAPHFEIHAQLPFDAAGIAAAADVLAAIGEGARAYWGHATPFNATVEISRQTVDPVRKPGVPPRGLPALRFPNYIRSPEIPRRLGWLNYWSAAAARAIGFPDPAHDAELLSRSRCTATGGWVVQLTEAPLDLDDSTHLDALKRAYERFPEIGGRAAP
;
A
#
# COMPACT_ATOMS: atom_id res chain seq x y z
N MET A 1 -12.04 3.54 -6.18
CA MET A 1 -12.20 4.28 -4.91
C MET A 1 -13.64 4.73 -4.68
N GLU A 2 -14.22 5.60 -5.53
CA GLU A 2 -15.63 6.05 -5.37
C GLU A 2 -16.67 4.92 -5.36
N ARG A 3 -16.41 3.82 -6.08
CA ARG A 3 -17.27 2.60 -6.02
C ARG A 3 -17.13 1.81 -4.72
N ALA A 4 -16.03 1.98 -3.99
CA ALA A 4 -15.67 1.20 -2.81
C ALA A 4 -15.99 1.94 -1.50
N LEU A 5 -16.03 3.28 -1.53
CA LEU A 5 -16.44 4.10 -0.40
C LEU A 5 -17.76 4.80 -0.74
N PRO A 6 -18.91 4.33 -0.21
CA PRO A 6 -20.20 4.94 -0.48
C PRO A 6 -20.23 6.43 -0.12
N GLY A 7 -20.83 7.24 -0.99
CA GLY A 7 -20.91 8.69 -0.79
C GLY A 7 -19.63 9.47 -1.14
N LEU A 8 -18.50 8.79 -1.41
CA LEU A 8 -17.28 9.47 -1.82
C LEU A 8 -17.42 10.07 -3.22
N ARG A 9 -17.17 11.38 -3.31
CA ARG A 9 -16.92 12.07 -4.57
C ARG A 9 -15.58 12.80 -4.52
N LEU A 10 -14.63 12.32 -5.31
CA LEU A 10 -13.33 12.95 -5.51
C LEU A 10 -13.45 14.06 -6.55
N GLY A 11 -14.21 15.10 -6.23
CA GLY A 11 -14.59 16.18 -7.14
C GLY A 11 -13.77 17.46 -6.98
N TRP A 12 -12.71 17.44 -6.17
CA TRP A 12 -11.95 18.62 -5.79
C TRP A 12 -10.45 18.42 -5.97
N THR A 13 -9.70 19.51 -6.08
CA THR A 13 -8.23 19.53 -6.09
C THR A 13 -7.73 20.74 -5.28
N THR A 14 -6.42 20.85 -5.09
CA THR A 14 -5.80 22.00 -4.43
C THR A 14 -5.23 22.97 -5.46
N SER A 15 -5.41 24.27 -5.21
CA SER A 15 -4.72 25.33 -5.94
C SER A 15 -3.23 25.37 -5.55
N GLU A 16 -2.43 26.14 -6.29
CA GLU A 16 -1.04 26.45 -5.88
C GLU A 16 -0.95 27.17 -4.52
N LYS A 17 -2.05 27.79 -4.08
CA LYS A 17 -2.17 28.46 -2.77
C LYS A 17 -2.82 27.56 -1.71
N GLU A 18 -2.95 26.26 -1.99
CA GLU A 18 -3.55 25.25 -1.12
C GLU A 18 -5.07 25.42 -0.88
N ASP A 19 -5.74 26.31 -1.62
CA ASP A 19 -7.20 26.43 -1.60
C ASP A 19 -7.87 25.25 -2.31
N LEU A 20 -8.98 24.74 -1.77
CA LEU A 20 -9.78 23.71 -2.44
C LEU A 20 -10.58 24.29 -3.63
N ILE A 21 -10.42 23.65 -4.79
CA ILE A 21 -11.08 24.02 -6.05
C ILE A 21 -11.98 22.85 -6.50
N SER A 22 -13.26 23.16 -6.75
CA SER A 22 -14.22 22.19 -7.30
C SER A 22 -13.97 21.93 -8.79
N LEU A 23 -14.11 20.67 -9.21
CA LEU A 23 -13.88 20.17 -10.56
C LEU A 23 -15.20 19.66 -11.19
N PRO A 24 -16.04 20.54 -11.76
CA PRO A 24 -17.32 20.14 -12.36
C PRO A 24 -17.15 19.17 -13.55
N HIS A 25 -16.06 19.30 -14.31
CA HIS A 25 -15.68 18.41 -15.41
C HIS A 25 -14.41 17.61 -15.06
N ARG A 26 -14.39 17.00 -13.86
CA ARG A 26 -13.20 16.33 -13.31
C ARG A 26 -12.48 15.41 -14.28
N ASP A 27 -13.21 14.52 -14.96
CA ASP A 27 -12.55 13.49 -15.78
C ASP A 27 -11.82 14.11 -16.98
N GLU A 28 -12.40 15.16 -17.59
CA GLU A 28 -11.75 15.96 -18.64
C GLU A 28 -10.54 16.71 -18.08
N TRP A 29 -10.70 17.35 -16.92
CA TRP A 29 -9.62 18.07 -16.25
C TRP A 29 -8.45 17.15 -15.91
N VAL A 30 -8.72 15.94 -15.36
CA VAL A 30 -7.69 14.93 -15.07
C VAL A 30 -6.99 14.49 -16.36
N ALA A 31 -7.73 14.28 -17.45
CA ALA A 31 -7.14 13.91 -18.73
C ALA A 31 -6.21 15.00 -19.30
N SER A 32 -6.60 16.27 -19.17
CA SER A 32 -5.82 17.42 -19.64
C SER A 32 -4.61 17.75 -18.76
N ASN A 33 -4.65 17.40 -17.47
CA ASN A 33 -3.60 17.76 -16.50
C ASN A 33 -2.71 16.56 -16.10
N LYS A 34 -2.71 15.48 -16.90
CA LYS A 34 -1.73 14.40 -16.70
C LYS A 34 -0.32 14.92 -16.93
N ALA A 35 0.48 14.95 -15.87
CA ALA A 35 1.89 15.29 -15.93
C ALA A 35 2.75 14.09 -15.48
N GLY A 36 3.91 13.92 -16.10
CA GLY A 36 4.92 12.94 -15.65
C GLY A 36 4.40 11.50 -15.54
N GLY A 37 3.57 11.05 -16.47
CA GLY A 37 3.03 9.68 -16.50
C GLY A 37 1.95 9.38 -15.44
N GLY A 38 1.49 10.38 -14.68
CA GLY A 38 0.50 10.19 -13.62
C GLY A 38 -0.80 10.98 -13.76
N PHE A 39 -1.47 11.18 -12.62
CA PHE A 39 -2.69 11.99 -12.52
C PHE A 39 -2.64 12.94 -11.31
N PRO A 40 -3.32 14.10 -11.39
CA PRO A 40 -3.21 15.14 -10.38
C PRO A 40 -3.80 14.71 -9.03
N PHE A 41 -3.48 15.48 -7.99
CA PHE A 41 -4.14 15.37 -6.69
C PHE A 41 -5.65 15.59 -6.82
N LEU A 42 -6.43 14.71 -6.22
CA LEU A 42 -7.87 14.80 -6.09
C LEU A 42 -8.29 14.54 -4.63
N CYS A 43 -9.36 15.20 -4.21
CA CYS A 43 -9.97 15.03 -2.89
C CYS A 43 -11.49 15.21 -2.91
N ASN A 44 -12.14 14.90 -1.79
CA ASN A 44 -13.54 15.25 -1.50
C ASN A 44 -13.67 16.68 -0.93
N ASP A 45 -14.90 17.12 -0.69
CA ASP A 45 -15.27 18.41 -0.10
C ASP A 45 -15.46 18.39 1.42
N ASP A 46 -14.96 17.36 2.11
CA ASP A 46 -15.07 17.25 3.56
C ASP A 46 -13.68 17.39 4.20
N ASP A 47 -13.38 18.60 4.68
CA ASP A 47 -12.12 18.90 5.38
C ASP A 47 -11.97 18.10 6.68
N ALA A 48 -13.07 17.71 7.34
CA ALA A 48 -13.03 16.94 8.58
C ALA A 48 -12.74 15.46 8.34
N HIS A 49 -13.16 14.93 7.19
CA HIS A 49 -12.94 13.55 6.77
C HIS A 49 -12.30 13.49 5.38
N LEU A 50 -11.16 14.17 5.26
CA LEU A 50 -10.48 14.33 3.99
C LEU A 50 -10.03 12.98 3.43
N VAL A 51 -10.46 12.72 2.21
CA VAL A 51 -10.10 11.55 1.42
C VAL A 51 -9.37 12.05 0.18
N THR A 52 -8.15 11.56 -0.04
CA THR A 52 -7.30 12.03 -1.14
C THR A 52 -6.81 10.88 -2.01
N ILE A 53 -6.49 11.20 -3.27
CA ILE A 53 -5.77 10.32 -4.18
C ILE A 53 -4.88 11.12 -5.12
N SER A 54 -3.69 10.62 -5.38
CA SER A 54 -2.78 11.11 -6.41
C SER A 54 -1.98 9.94 -6.98
N GLY A 55 -1.37 10.14 -8.14
CA GLY A 55 -0.46 9.14 -8.67
C GLY A 55 0.57 9.72 -9.61
N TRP A 56 1.77 9.15 -9.59
CA TRP A 56 2.90 9.59 -10.39
C TRP A 56 3.76 8.42 -10.83
N GLU A 57 4.49 8.60 -11.92
CA GLU A 57 5.52 7.66 -12.32
C GLU A 57 6.74 7.81 -11.39
N ASN A 58 7.20 6.70 -10.85
CA ASN A 58 8.49 6.62 -10.19
C ASN A 58 9.52 6.09 -11.20
N PRO A 59 10.54 6.90 -11.55
CA PRO A 59 11.57 6.46 -12.51
C PRO A 59 12.46 5.36 -11.93
N ASN A 60 12.48 5.19 -10.60
CA ASN A 60 13.22 4.14 -9.93
C ASN A 60 12.32 2.90 -9.84
N GLY A 61 12.56 1.90 -10.69
CA GLY A 61 11.72 0.70 -10.77
C GLY A 61 11.48 -0.03 -9.43
N LEU A 62 10.53 -0.96 -9.44
CA LEU A 62 10.17 -1.75 -8.26
C LEU A 62 11.24 -2.78 -7.84
N ALA A 63 12.18 -3.08 -8.73
CA ALA A 63 13.20 -4.12 -8.61
C ALA A 63 14.54 -3.65 -9.23
N ALA A 64 15.59 -4.47 -9.08
CA ALA A 64 16.88 -4.27 -9.75
C ALA A 64 16.68 -4.06 -11.26
N ASP A 65 17.24 -2.98 -11.81
CA ASP A 65 17.14 -2.59 -13.23
C ASP A 65 15.70 -2.53 -13.77
N GLY A 66 14.72 -2.35 -12.88
CA GLY A 66 13.30 -2.30 -13.23
C GLY A 66 12.94 -1.05 -14.03
N ALA A 67 12.03 -1.21 -14.99
CA ALA A 67 11.43 -0.10 -15.70
C ALA A 67 10.68 0.85 -14.73
N PRO A 68 10.49 2.13 -15.11
CA PRO A 68 9.62 3.04 -14.39
C PRO A 68 8.26 2.41 -14.10
N HIS A 69 7.70 2.71 -12.93
CA HIS A 69 6.41 2.17 -12.52
C HIS A 69 5.49 3.28 -12.03
N PHE A 70 4.20 3.01 -12.12
CA PHE A 70 3.18 3.94 -11.66
C PHE A 70 2.84 3.68 -10.19
N GLU A 71 2.89 4.72 -9.36
CA GLU A 71 2.49 4.66 -7.95
C GLU A 71 1.19 5.43 -7.75
N ILE A 72 0.30 4.87 -6.93
CA ILE A 72 -0.91 5.53 -6.46
C ILE A 72 -0.81 5.68 -4.95
N HIS A 73 -1.05 6.89 -4.48
CA HIS A 73 -1.09 7.24 -3.07
C HIS A 73 -2.50 7.71 -2.75
N ALA A 74 -3.12 7.12 -1.74
CA ALA A 74 -4.45 7.49 -1.28
C ALA A 74 -4.44 7.62 0.24
N GLN A 75 -5.20 8.59 0.74
CA GLN A 75 -5.41 8.80 2.16
C GLN A 75 -6.89 8.62 2.49
N LEU A 76 -7.16 7.89 3.56
CA LEU A 76 -8.48 7.76 4.16
C LEU A 76 -8.45 8.38 5.55
N PRO A 77 -9.58 8.92 6.05
CA PRO A 77 -9.68 9.36 7.42
C PRO A 77 -9.44 8.18 8.37
N PHE A 78 -8.77 8.43 9.49
CA PHE A 78 -8.49 7.41 10.49
C PHE A 78 -9.63 7.34 11.53
N ASP A 79 -10.84 7.11 11.02
CA ASP A 79 -12.07 6.94 11.76
C ASP A 79 -12.71 5.57 11.47
N ALA A 80 -13.85 5.27 12.09
CA ALA A 80 -14.54 4.00 11.91
C ALA A 80 -14.96 3.74 10.44
N ALA A 81 -15.34 4.78 9.69
CA ALA A 81 -15.79 4.63 8.31
C ALA A 81 -14.61 4.35 7.37
N GLY A 82 -13.52 5.09 7.51
CA GLY A 82 -12.28 4.90 6.76
C GLY A 82 -11.64 3.55 7.05
N ILE A 83 -11.61 3.13 8.32
CA ILE A 83 -11.13 1.79 8.73
C ILE A 83 -11.99 0.70 8.09
N ALA A 84 -13.31 0.80 8.16
CA ALA A 84 -14.23 -0.19 7.60
C ALA A 84 -14.09 -0.30 6.07
N ALA A 85 -13.85 0.81 5.37
CA ALA A 85 -13.73 0.84 3.91
C ALA A 85 -12.32 0.54 3.39
N ALA A 86 -11.30 0.52 4.24
CA ALA A 86 -9.89 0.46 3.82
C ALA A 86 -9.57 -0.75 2.93
N ALA A 87 -10.12 -1.93 3.26
CA ALA A 87 -9.91 -3.15 2.47
C ALA A 87 -10.57 -3.07 1.09
N ASP A 88 -11.76 -2.47 0.99
CA ASP A 88 -12.48 -2.29 -0.28
C ASP A 88 -11.81 -1.24 -1.16
N VAL A 89 -11.35 -0.15 -0.57
CA VAL A 89 -10.61 0.91 -1.27
C VAL A 89 -9.28 0.36 -1.78
N LEU A 90 -8.53 -0.36 -0.95
CA LEU A 90 -7.25 -0.96 -1.34
C LEU A 90 -7.42 -1.96 -2.49
N ALA A 91 -8.43 -2.83 -2.42
CA ALA A 91 -8.77 -3.74 -3.52
C ALA A 91 -9.10 -2.96 -4.79
N ALA A 92 -9.99 -1.96 -4.71
CA ALA A 92 -10.44 -1.22 -5.87
C ALA A 92 -9.32 -0.42 -6.56
N ILE A 93 -8.36 0.10 -5.79
CA ILE A 93 -7.15 0.75 -6.33
C ILE A 93 -6.25 -0.29 -6.97
N GLY A 94 -5.94 -1.39 -6.25
CA GLY A 94 -5.06 -2.45 -6.75
C GLY A 94 -5.54 -3.06 -8.07
N GLU A 95 -6.82 -3.41 -8.13
CA GLU A 95 -7.47 -3.95 -9.34
C GLU A 95 -7.55 -2.91 -10.46
N GLY A 96 -7.96 -1.67 -10.13
CA GLY A 96 -8.14 -0.61 -11.11
C GLY A 96 -6.85 -0.18 -11.78
N ALA A 97 -5.75 -0.15 -11.02
CA ALA A 97 -4.42 0.19 -11.52
C ALA A 97 -3.64 -1.02 -12.06
N ARG A 98 -4.18 -2.25 -11.92
CA ARG A 98 -3.46 -3.50 -12.20
C ARG A 98 -2.13 -3.55 -11.44
N ALA A 99 -2.14 -3.12 -10.18
CA ALA A 99 -0.94 -3.04 -9.36
C ALA A 99 -0.37 -4.44 -9.13
N TYR A 100 0.96 -4.55 -9.03
CA TYR A 100 1.60 -5.79 -8.56
C TYR A 100 1.22 -6.07 -7.10
N TRP A 101 1.34 -5.05 -6.25
CA TRP A 101 1.01 -5.10 -4.84
C TRP A 101 0.70 -3.68 -4.32
N GLY A 102 0.12 -3.59 -3.13
CA GLY A 102 -0.15 -2.35 -2.41
C GLY A 102 -0.35 -2.62 -0.92
N HIS A 103 -0.39 -1.58 -0.11
CA HIS A 103 -0.72 -1.71 1.31
C HIS A 103 -1.49 -0.51 1.83
N ALA A 104 -2.23 -0.69 2.92
CA ALA A 104 -2.82 0.38 3.69
C ALA A 104 -2.39 0.21 5.16
N THR A 105 -1.86 1.26 5.77
CA THR A 105 -1.28 1.20 7.12
C THR A 105 -1.44 2.56 7.81
N PRO A 106 -1.77 2.60 9.12
CA PRO A 106 -1.73 3.84 9.89
C PRO A 106 -0.40 4.58 9.76
N PHE A 107 -0.43 5.91 9.87
CA PHE A 107 0.74 6.76 9.63
C PHE A 107 1.90 6.47 10.59
N ASN A 108 1.61 6.34 11.89
CA ASN A 108 2.59 6.00 12.92
C ASN A 108 3.31 4.67 12.63
N ALA A 109 2.55 3.62 12.30
CA ALA A 109 3.11 2.33 11.93
C ALA A 109 3.90 2.41 10.60
N THR A 110 3.47 3.22 9.64
CA THR A 110 4.22 3.48 8.39
C THR A 110 5.58 4.11 8.65
N VAL A 111 5.67 5.08 9.56
CA VAL A 111 6.94 5.72 9.94
C VAL A 111 7.91 4.68 10.49
N GLU A 112 7.46 3.82 11.40
CA GLU A 112 8.30 2.78 11.97
C GLU A 112 8.70 1.70 10.94
N ILE A 113 7.78 1.24 10.10
CA ILE A 113 8.08 0.28 9.02
C ILE A 113 9.11 0.85 8.05
N SER A 114 9.06 2.16 7.75
CA SER A 114 10.05 2.81 6.87
C SER A 114 11.48 2.78 7.43
N ARG A 115 11.62 2.66 8.76
CA ARG A 115 12.92 2.52 9.43
C ARG A 115 13.51 1.11 9.29
N GLN A 116 12.74 0.13 8.83
CA GLN A 116 13.26 -1.20 8.52
C GLN A 116 14.17 -1.21 7.28
N THR A 117 13.95 -0.29 6.33
CA THR A 117 14.83 -0.17 5.16
C THR A 117 16.20 0.34 5.62
N VAL A 118 17.21 -0.51 5.50
CA VAL A 118 18.59 -0.22 5.90
C VAL A 118 19.54 -0.58 4.77
N ASP A 119 20.65 0.12 4.69
CA ASP A 119 21.76 -0.20 3.78
C ASP A 119 23.08 0.00 4.52
N PRO A 120 24.01 -0.97 4.47
CA PRO A 120 25.27 -0.88 5.20
C PRO A 120 26.08 0.40 4.95
N VAL A 121 25.90 1.03 3.77
CA VAL A 121 26.65 2.22 3.35
C VAL A 121 25.77 3.47 3.41
N ARG A 122 24.56 3.43 2.85
CA ARG A 122 23.70 4.61 2.65
C ARG A 122 22.81 4.93 3.84
N LYS A 123 22.43 3.91 4.61
CA LYS A 123 21.52 4.03 5.76
C LYS A 123 21.85 2.93 6.79
N PRO A 124 23.03 3.01 7.42
CA PRO A 124 23.42 2.03 8.43
C PRO A 124 22.51 2.17 9.65
N GLY A 125 22.16 1.05 10.27
CA GLY A 125 21.31 1.05 11.45
C GLY A 125 20.72 -0.32 11.73
N VAL A 126 20.10 -0.43 12.90
CA VAL A 126 19.33 -1.60 13.32
C VAL A 126 17.85 -1.23 13.22
N PRO A 127 17.02 -2.00 12.51
CA PRO A 127 15.58 -1.79 12.50
C PRO A 127 14.99 -1.76 13.93
N PRO A 128 13.98 -0.92 14.18
CA PRO A 128 13.37 -0.82 15.49
C PRO A 128 12.61 -2.11 15.87
N ARG A 129 12.43 -2.33 17.18
CA ARG A 129 11.51 -3.33 17.75
C ARG A 129 11.79 -4.80 17.35
N GLY A 130 13.02 -5.08 16.91
CA GLY A 130 13.43 -6.41 16.43
C GLY A 130 12.76 -6.82 15.12
N LEU A 131 12.26 -5.85 14.34
CA LEU A 131 11.77 -6.09 12.99
C LEU A 131 12.93 -6.44 12.04
N PRO A 132 12.68 -7.18 10.95
CA PRO A 132 13.75 -7.53 10.03
C PRO A 132 14.22 -6.31 9.22
N ALA A 133 15.49 -6.35 8.84
CA ALA A 133 16.08 -5.42 7.89
C ALA A 133 15.51 -5.66 6.49
N LEU A 134 14.97 -4.61 5.88
CA LEU A 134 14.55 -4.61 4.48
C LEU A 134 15.62 -3.91 3.64
N ARG A 135 15.80 -4.38 2.40
CA ARG A 135 16.73 -3.79 1.44
C ARG A 135 16.06 -2.70 0.61
N PHE A 136 16.88 -1.92 -0.06
CA PHE A 136 16.41 -0.96 -1.05
C PHE A 136 15.80 -1.67 -2.28
N PRO A 137 14.91 -1.01 -3.03
CA PRO A 137 14.23 -1.61 -4.18
C PRO A 137 15.15 -2.23 -5.23
N ASN A 138 16.35 -1.68 -5.42
CA ASN A 138 17.36 -2.20 -6.36
C ASN A 138 17.98 -3.55 -5.95
N TYR A 139 17.64 -4.07 -4.77
CA TYR A 139 18.01 -5.43 -4.33
C TYR A 139 16.85 -6.43 -4.42
N ILE A 140 15.66 -5.96 -4.79
CA ILE A 140 14.50 -6.82 -4.98
C ILE A 140 14.59 -7.44 -6.38
N ARG A 141 14.44 -8.76 -6.46
CA ARG A 141 14.65 -9.54 -7.69
C ARG A 141 13.52 -9.44 -8.72
N SER A 142 12.31 -9.06 -8.29
CA SER A 142 11.17 -8.90 -9.20
C SER A 142 10.14 -7.89 -8.67
N PRO A 143 9.43 -7.18 -9.55
CA PRO A 143 8.43 -6.18 -9.18
C PRO A 143 7.22 -6.78 -8.45
N GLU A 144 6.94 -8.07 -8.65
CA GLU A 144 5.89 -8.83 -7.98
C GLU A 144 6.15 -9.01 -6.47
N ILE A 145 7.40 -8.88 -6.00
CA ILE A 145 7.73 -9.03 -4.58
C ILE A 145 7.49 -7.71 -3.85
N PRO A 146 6.61 -7.67 -2.84
CA PRO A 146 6.36 -6.46 -2.06
C PRO A 146 7.61 -5.91 -1.38
N ARG A 147 7.73 -4.57 -1.33
CA ARG A 147 8.84 -3.88 -0.62
C ARG A 147 8.74 -4.00 0.90
N ARG A 148 7.52 -4.16 1.42
CA ARG A 148 7.20 -4.19 2.85
C ARG A 148 5.80 -4.74 3.05
N LEU A 149 5.49 -5.08 4.30
CA LEU A 149 4.13 -5.39 4.74
C LEU A 149 3.49 -4.16 5.37
N GLY A 150 2.17 -4.06 5.26
CA GLY A 150 1.33 -3.11 5.97
C GLY A 150 0.25 -3.78 6.81
N TRP A 151 -0.67 -3.00 7.37
CA TRP A 151 -1.82 -3.56 8.08
C TRP A 151 -2.70 -4.41 7.14
N LEU A 152 -3.12 -3.79 6.04
CA LEU A 152 -3.76 -4.43 4.91
C LEU A 152 -2.77 -4.50 3.75
N ASN A 153 -2.79 -5.61 3.03
CA ASN A 153 -1.91 -5.84 1.89
C ASN A 153 -2.74 -6.29 0.71
N TYR A 154 -2.57 -5.64 -0.44
CA TYR A 154 -3.08 -6.12 -1.71
C TYR A 154 -1.95 -6.80 -2.46
N TRP A 155 -2.19 -8.02 -2.94
CA TRP A 155 -1.27 -8.76 -3.80
C TRP A 155 -2.02 -9.21 -5.04
N SER A 156 -1.56 -8.81 -6.22
CA SER A 156 -2.07 -9.41 -7.47
C SER A 156 -1.85 -10.92 -7.47
N ALA A 157 -2.51 -11.64 -8.38
CA ALA A 157 -2.29 -13.08 -8.55
C ALA A 157 -0.79 -13.42 -8.78
N ALA A 158 -0.07 -12.54 -9.48
CA ALA A 158 1.37 -12.69 -9.73
C ALA A 158 2.21 -12.47 -8.46
N ALA A 159 1.91 -11.42 -7.69
CA ALA A 159 2.58 -11.14 -6.41
C ALA A 159 2.33 -12.24 -5.38
N ALA A 160 1.08 -12.70 -5.23
CA ALA A 160 0.72 -13.78 -4.34
C ALA A 160 1.50 -15.06 -4.68
N ARG A 161 1.59 -15.41 -5.98
CA ARG A 161 2.42 -16.54 -6.44
C ARG A 161 3.90 -16.33 -6.13
N ALA A 162 4.44 -15.14 -6.36
CA ALA A 162 5.85 -14.84 -6.17
C ALA A 162 6.30 -15.01 -4.70
N ILE A 163 5.41 -14.71 -3.73
CA ILE A 163 5.69 -14.88 -2.30
C ILE A 163 5.16 -16.22 -1.73
N GLY A 164 4.58 -17.08 -2.57
CA GLY A 164 4.05 -18.38 -2.17
C GLY A 164 2.79 -18.30 -1.30
N PHE A 165 1.89 -17.36 -1.55
CA PHE A 165 0.58 -17.24 -0.90
C PHE A 165 -0.56 -17.59 -1.86
N PRO A 166 -1.60 -18.32 -1.41
CA PRO A 166 -1.71 -18.97 -0.10
C PRO A 166 -1.06 -20.35 -0.07
N ASP A 167 -0.57 -20.73 1.10
CA ASP A 167 -0.22 -22.09 1.50
C ASP A 167 -1.16 -22.54 2.63
N PRO A 168 -2.14 -23.42 2.35
CA PRO A 168 -3.11 -23.86 3.35
C PRO A 168 -2.51 -24.48 4.62
N ALA A 169 -1.29 -25.03 4.55
CA ALA A 169 -0.63 -25.64 5.71
C ALA A 169 -0.03 -24.59 6.66
N HIS A 170 0.31 -23.40 6.15
CA HIS A 170 1.03 -22.37 6.91
C HIS A 170 0.22 -21.07 7.08
N ASP A 171 -0.78 -20.84 6.24
CA ASP A 171 -1.49 -19.55 6.15
C ASP A 171 -2.90 -19.58 6.71
N ALA A 172 -3.30 -20.60 7.48
CA ALA A 172 -4.66 -20.72 8.00
C ALA A 172 -5.16 -19.46 8.73
N GLU A 173 -4.31 -18.86 9.58
CA GLU A 173 -4.63 -17.60 10.28
C GLU A 173 -4.79 -16.43 9.29
N LEU A 174 -3.84 -16.25 8.37
CA LEU A 174 -3.92 -15.17 7.37
C LEU A 174 -5.12 -15.35 6.43
N LEU A 175 -5.39 -16.57 5.98
CA LEU A 175 -6.53 -16.92 5.12
C LEU A 175 -7.86 -16.60 5.79
N SER A 176 -7.98 -16.78 7.10
CA SER A 176 -9.21 -16.41 7.83
C SER A 176 -9.52 -14.91 7.77
N ARG A 177 -8.50 -14.07 7.55
CA ARG A 177 -8.58 -12.61 7.40
C ARG A 177 -8.23 -12.13 5.99
N SER A 178 -8.32 -13.02 5.01
CA SER A 178 -8.01 -12.71 3.61
C SER A 178 -9.21 -12.95 2.72
N ARG A 179 -9.26 -12.23 1.61
CA ARG A 179 -10.26 -12.46 0.57
C ARG A 179 -9.64 -12.38 -0.81
N CYS A 180 -10.11 -13.25 -1.70
CA CYS A 180 -9.81 -13.16 -3.12
C CYS A 180 -10.51 -11.95 -3.73
N THR A 181 -9.84 -11.34 -4.69
CA THR A 181 -10.38 -10.31 -5.57
C THR A 181 -10.93 -10.94 -6.86
N ALA A 182 -11.64 -10.15 -7.66
CA ALA A 182 -12.24 -10.64 -8.90
C ALA A 182 -11.20 -11.08 -9.95
N THR A 183 -9.99 -10.53 -9.96
CA THR A 183 -8.91 -10.93 -10.89
C THR A 183 -7.95 -11.97 -10.31
N GLY A 184 -8.29 -12.56 -9.15
CA GLY A 184 -7.48 -13.61 -8.51
C GLY A 184 -6.31 -13.10 -7.68
N GLY A 185 -6.20 -11.79 -7.47
CA GLY A 185 -5.39 -11.22 -6.38
C GLY A 185 -6.03 -11.42 -5.01
N TRP A 186 -5.37 -10.92 -3.97
CA TRP A 186 -5.76 -11.06 -2.58
C TRP A 186 -5.73 -9.72 -1.86
N VAL A 187 -6.67 -9.52 -0.93
CA VAL A 187 -6.51 -8.58 0.16
C VAL A 187 -6.28 -9.38 1.43
N VAL A 188 -5.17 -9.10 2.12
CA VAL A 188 -4.70 -9.83 3.30
C VAL A 188 -4.56 -8.86 4.47
N GLN A 189 -5.26 -9.16 5.55
CA GLN A 189 -5.25 -8.37 6.78
C GLN A 189 -4.39 -9.04 7.86
N LEU A 190 -3.39 -8.32 8.36
CA LEU A 190 -2.48 -8.86 9.37
C LEU A 190 -3.09 -8.93 10.77
N THR A 191 -3.95 -7.97 11.12
CA THR A 191 -4.55 -7.80 12.45
C THR A 191 -5.99 -7.32 12.31
N GLU A 192 -6.88 -7.70 13.23
CA GLU A 192 -8.31 -7.30 13.20
C GLU A 192 -8.47 -5.76 13.28
N ALA A 193 -7.71 -5.12 14.14
CA ALA A 193 -7.65 -3.66 14.27
C ALA A 193 -6.50 -3.07 13.43
N PRO A 194 -6.54 -1.76 13.10
CA PRO A 194 -5.43 -1.08 12.46
C PRO A 194 -4.11 -1.31 13.18
N LEU A 195 -3.05 -1.58 12.40
CA LEU A 195 -1.75 -1.94 12.94
C LEU A 195 -1.19 -0.85 13.86
N ASP A 196 -0.93 -1.25 15.09
CA ASP A 196 -0.32 -0.45 16.16
C ASP A 196 0.91 -1.20 16.67
N LEU A 197 2.10 -0.62 16.53
CA LEU A 197 3.35 -1.29 16.88
C LEU A 197 3.74 -1.13 18.36
N ASP A 198 2.95 -0.37 19.13
CA ASP A 198 3.05 -0.35 20.60
C ASP A 198 2.28 -1.51 21.24
N ASP A 199 1.32 -2.11 20.52
CA ASP A 199 0.71 -3.39 20.89
C ASP A 199 1.64 -4.55 20.48
N SER A 200 2.06 -5.34 21.47
CA SER A 200 2.94 -6.49 21.25
C SER A 200 2.32 -7.55 20.35
N THR A 201 1.00 -7.75 20.41
CA THR A 201 0.27 -8.72 19.59
C THR A 201 0.34 -8.37 18.12
N HIS A 202 0.20 -7.08 17.82
CA HIS A 202 0.31 -6.54 16.47
C HIS A 202 1.75 -6.59 15.95
N LEU A 203 2.72 -6.25 16.79
CA LEU A 203 4.14 -6.37 16.45
C LEU A 203 4.52 -7.83 16.15
N ASP A 204 4.04 -8.78 16.96
CA ASP A 204 4.30 -10.20 16.76
C ASP A 204 3.62 -10.73 15.50
N ALA A 205 2.40 -10.28 15.18
CA ALA A 205 1.73 -10.62 13.92
C ALA A 205 2.55 -10.15 12.70
N LEU A 206 3.09 -8.92 12.75
CA LEU A 206 3.96 -8.39 11.69
C LEU A 206 5.26 -9.20 11.56
N LYS A 207 5.90 -9.56 12.68
CA LYS A 207 7.11 -10.40 12.70
C LYS A 207 6.85 -11.79 12.10
N ARG A 208 5.79 -12.48 12.54
CA ARG A 208 5.40 -13.79 11.98
C ARG A 208 5.10 -13.70 10.48
N ALA A 209 4.46 -12.63 10.03
CA ALA A 209 4.21 -12.44 8.59
C ALA A 209 5.52 -12.26 7.81
N TYR A 210 6.49 -11.52 8.36
CA TYR A 210 7.82 -11.41 7.75
C TYR A 210 8.63 -12.71 7.79
N GLU A 211 8.45 -13.56 8.79
CA GLU A 211 9.06 -14.90 8.84
C GLU A 211 8.42 -15.81 7.78
N ARG A 212 7.10 -15.74 7.63
CA ARG A 212 6.35 -16.50 6.62
C ARG A 212 6.68 -16.10 5.19
N PHE A 213 6.95 -14.83 4.94
CA PHE A 213 7.29 -14.30 3.61
C PHE A 213 8.71 -13.74 3.59
N PRO A 214 9.74 -14.62 3.60
CA PRO A 214 11.12 -14.22 3.80
C PRO A 214 11.71 -13.41 2.65
N GLU A 215 11.08 -13.40 1.47
CA GLU A 215 11.55 -12.61 0.33
C GLU A 215 11.10 -11.15 0.36
N ILE A 216 10.04 -10.82 1.12
CA ILE A 216 9.48 -9.47 1.16
C ILE A 216 10.53 -8.47 1.65
N GLY A 217 10.63 -7.36 0.93
CA GLY A 217 11.62 -6.31 1.16
C GLY A 217 13.04 -6.71 0.76
N GLY A 218 13.19 -7.58 -0.24
CA GLY A 218 14.50 -7.94 -0.80
C GLY A 218 15.37 -8.72 0.18
N ARG A 219 14.72 -9.41 1.12
CA ARG A 219 15.38 -10.30 2.06
C ARG A 219 15.68 -11.63 1.34
N ALA A 220 16.76 -12.29 1.76
CA ALA A 220 17.13 -13.58 1.18
C ALA A 220 16.10 -14.63 1.58
N ALA A 221 15.74 -15.53 0.65
CA ALA A 221 15.06 -16.75 1.02
C ALA A 221 15.94 -17.56 2.00
N PRO A 222 15.36 -18.25 3.00
CA PRO A 222 16.10 -19.08 3.94
C PRO A 222 16.81 -20.24 3.25
#